data_AF-A0A4U9W2W1-F1
#
_entry.id   AF-A0A4U9W2W1-F1
#
_cell.length_a   1.000
_cell.length_b   1.000
_cell.length_c   1.000
_cell.angle_alpha   90.00
_cell.angle_beta   90.00
_cell.angle_gamma   90.00
#
_symmetry.space_group_name_H-M   'P 1'
#
loop_
_entity.id
_entity.type
_entity.pdbx_description
1 polymer ?
#
loop_
_entity_poly.entity_id
_entity_poly.type
_entity_poly.pdbx_seq_one_letter_code
_entity_poly.pdbx_strand_id
1 'polypeptide(L)'
;MVDIGTRLGPFDIAALPIGAYAPRWFMQEQHMDPQQSVRLYQQLNEPRVIPIHWGVFELADESLDEPPAQLSLALREAGVEQHRFYPLKIGEHLEVSPNS
;
A
#
# COMPACT_ATOMS: atom_id res chain seq x y z
N MET A 1 15.13 -9.17 12.38
CA MET A 1 13.97 -8.78 11.56
C MET A 1 13.78 -9.88 10.53
N VAL A 2 12.58 -10.46 10.41
CA VAL A 2 12.34 -11.53 9.43
C VAL A 2 12.23 -10.90 8.05
N ASP A 3 13.14 -11.25 7.15
CA ASP A 3 13.20 -10.76 5.78
C ASP A 3 12.21 -11.54 4.90
N ILE A 4 10.95 -11.10 4.85
CA ILE A 4 9.87 -11.75 4.10
C ILE A 4 10.17 -11.75 2.59
N GLY A 5 10.67 -10.62 2.07
CA GLY A 5 10.99 -10.46 0.65
C GLY A 5 12.03 -11.48 0.19
N THR A 6 13.14 -11.62 0.93
CA THR A 6 14.19 -12.59 0.59
C THR A 6 13.77 -14.04 0.83
N ARG A 7 12.94 -14.32 1.84
CA ARG A 7 12.60 -15.70 2.22
C ARG A 7 11.47 -16.32 1.41
N LEU A 8 10.50 -15.51 0.99
CA LEU A 8 9.25 -15.98 0.35
C LEU A 8 9.04 -15.41 -1.04
N GLY A 9 9.83 -14.42 -1.46
CA GLY A 9 9.77 -13.86 -2.80
C GLY A 9 10.39 -14.78 -3.87
N PRO A 10 10.31 -14.34 -5.15
CA PRO A 10 9.69 -13.10 -5.60
C PRO A 10 8.15 -13.15 -5.52
N PHE A 11 7.53 -12.01 -5.27
CA PHE A 11 6.08 -11.87 -5.31
C PHE A 11 5.66 -11.24 -6.64
N ASP A 12 4.63 -11.78 -7.30
CA ASP A 12 4.04 -11.12 -8.47
C ASP A 12 3.10 -9.98 -8.05
N ILE A 13 2.31 -10.22 -7.00
CA ILE A 13 1.29 -9.31 -6.48
C ILE A 13 1.36 -9.25 -4.95
N ALA A 14 1.15 -8.06 -4.38
CA ALA A 14 0.84 -7.86 -2.97
C ALA A 14 -0.46 -7.05 -2.81
N ALA A 15 -1.20 -7.29 -1.72
CA ALA A 15 -2.30 -6.44 -1.30
C ALA A 15 -1.87 -5.70 -0.03
N LEU A 16 -1.73 -4.37 -0.08
CA LEU A 16 -1.20 -3.57 1.02
C LEU A 16 -2.24 -2.53 1.48
N PRO A 17 -2.51 -2.40 2.79
CA PRO A 17 -3.46 -1.41 3.30
C PRO A 17 -2.91 0.00 3.16
N ILE A 18 -3.77 0.98 2.89
CA ILE A 18 -3.37 2.40 2.87
C ILE A 18 -4.27 3.31 3.70
N GLY A 19 -5.35 2.80 4.30
CA GLY A 19 -6.28 3.56 5.14
C GLY A 19 -6.48 2.94 6.53
N ALA A 20 -7.37 3.55 7.31
CA ALA A 20 -7.60 3.32 8.73
C ALA A 20 -6.37 3.58 9.60
N TYR A 21 -5.65 4.68 9.37
CA TYR A 21 -4.37 4.94 10.04
C TYR A 21 -4.41 6.09 11.05
N ALA A 22 -5.45 6.94 11.06
CA ALA A 22 -5.53 8.09 11.96
C ALA A 22 -6.50 7.85 13.14
N PRO A 23 -6.22 8.41 14.33
CA PRO A 23 -5.04 9.20 14.66
C PRO A 23 -3.83 8.30 14.95
N ARG A 24 -2.62 8.73 14.54
CA ARG A 24 -1.42 7.87 14.62
C ARG A 24 -1.10 7.40 16.02
N TRP A 25 -1.30 8.23 17.04
CA TRP A 25 -1.00 7.86 18.43
C TRP A 25 -1.76 6.61 18.90
N PHE A 26 -2.94 6.35 18.34
CA PHE A 26 -3.80 5.21 18.67
C PHE A 26 -3.65 4.07 17.66
N MET A 27 -3.67 4.38 16.36
CA MET A 27 -3.77 3.38 15.31
C MET A 27 -2.43 2.76 14.90
N GLN A 28 -1.28 3.41 15.17
CA GLN A 28 0.03 3.01 14.63
C GLN A 28 0.48 1.60 15.01
N GLU A 29 0.02 1.05 16.14
CA GLU A 29 0.40 -0.30 16.56
C GLU A 29 -0.31 -1.40 15.75
N GLN A 30 -1.41 -1.05 15.08
CA GLN A 30 -2.33 -2.00 14.44
C GLN A 30 -2.46 -1.75 12.93
N HIS A 31 -2.24 -0.51 12.49
CA HIS A 31 -2.51 -0.08 11.12
C HIS A 31 -1.32 0.64 10.49
N MET A 32 -0.95 0.15 9.30
CA MET A 32 0.03 0.82 8.47
C MET A 32 -0.55 2.10 7.86
N ASP A 33 0.21 3.18 7.92
CA ASP A 33 -0.02 4.35 7.07
C ASP A 33 0.53 4.11 5.65
N PRO A 34 0.20 4.96 4.66
CA PRO A 34 0.70 4.83 3.29
C PRO A 34 2.23 4.79 3.21
N GLN A 35 2.94 5.54 4.06
CA GLN A 35 4.40 5.58 4.09
C GLN A 35 4.99 4.23 4.56
N GLN A 36 4.38 3.58 5.56
CA GLN A 36 4.74 2.24 6.01
C GLN A 36 4.49 1.21 4.90
N SER A 37 3.37 1.32 4.19
CA SER A 37 3.07 0.43 3.07
C SER A 37 4.05 0.58 1.90
N VAL A 38 4.50 1.80 1.59
CA VAL A 38 5.57 2.02 0.58
C VAL A 38 6.91 1.42 1.04
N ARG A 39 7.27 1.55 2.32
CA ARG A 39 8.48 0.90 2.85
C ARG A 39 8.40 -0.62 2.76
N LEU A 40 7.26 -1.22 3.10
CA LEU A 40 7.06 -2.66 2.97
C LEU A 40 7.11 -3.10 1.51
N TYR A 41 6.49 -2.35 0.60
CA TYR A 41 6.57 -2.59 -0.84
C TYR A 41 8.03 -2.70 -1.34
N GLN A 42 8.91 -1.79 -0.93
CA GLN A 42 10.35 -1.86 -1.27
C GLN A 42 11.03 -3.10 -0.66
N GLN A 43 10.70 -3.45 0.59
CA GLN A 43 11.21 -4.67 1.25
C GLN A 43 10.74 -5.97 0.58
N LEU A 44 9.63 -5.95 -0.16
CA LEU A 44 9.11 -7.09 -0.90
C LEU A 44 9.69 -7.21 -2.32
N ASN A 45 10.72 -6.42 -2.66
CA ASN A 45 11.28 -6.29 -4.01
C ASN A 45 10.26 -5.77 -5.04
N GLU A 46 9.45 -4.80 -4.62
CA GLU A 46 8.64 -3.96 -5.52
C GLU A 46 7.63 -4.70 -6.43
N PRO A 47 6.81 -5.65 -5.89
CA PRO A 47 5.82 -6.37 -6.67
C PRO A 47 4.69 -5.46 -7.15
N ARG A 48 3.79 -5.92 -8.03
CA ARG A 48 2.57 -5.16 -8.31
C ARG A 48 1.71 -5.10 -7.03
N VAL A 49 1.16 -3.94 -6.69
CA VAL A 49 0.38 -3.75 -5.46
C VAL A 49 -1.06 -3.38 -5.78
N ILE A 50 -2.00 -4.07 -5.13
CA ILE A 50 -3.40 -3.69 -5.04
C ILE A 50 -3.59 -2.97 -3.68
N PRO A 51 -3.79 -1.65 -3.65
CA PRO A 51 -4.01 -0.94 -2.38
C PRO A 51 -5.40 -1.27 -1.84
N ILE A 52 -5.45 -1.70 -0.58
CA ILE A 52 -6.69 -2.10 0.10
C ILE A 52 -6.97 -1.23 1.32
N HIS A 53 -8.09 -1.47 1.98
CA HIS A 53 -8.44 -0.87 3.27
C HIS A 53 -8.62 0.66 3.25
N TRP A 54 -9.14 1.21 2.15
CA TRP A 54 -9.42 2.65 2.00
C TRP A 54 -10.71 2.88 1.19
N GLY A 55 -11.32 4.07 1.34
CA GLY A 55 -12.38 4.58 0.45
C GLY A 55 -13.76 3.94 0.55
N VAL A 56 -14.01 3.03 1.49
CA VAL A 56 -15.31 2.32 1.62
C VAL A 56 -16.00 2.57 2.95
N PHE A 57 -15.30 2.39 4.08
CA PHE A 57 -15.85 2.55 5.42
C PHE A 57 -15.06 3.58 6.22
N GLU A 58 -15.76 4.45 6.93
CA GLU A 58 -15.16 5.41 7.86
C GLU A 58 -14.83 4.68 9.18
N LEU A 59 -13.58 4.23 9.30
CA LEU A 59 -13.09 3.41 10.41
C LEU A 59 -12.08 4.13 11.31
N ALA A 60 -11.74 5.37 10.97
CA ALA A 60 -10.63 6.12 11.52
C ALA A 60 -10.83 7.62 11.26
N ASP A 61 -9.97 8.47 11.85
CA ASP A 61 -10.14 9.93 11.82
C ASP A 61 -9.72 10.58 10.48
N GLU A 62 -9.11 9.83 9.55
CA GLU A 62 -8.78 10.36 8.23
C GLU A 62 -10.01 10.43 7.31
N SER A 63 -10.01 11.39 6.38
CA SER A 63 -11.01 11.42 5.32
C SER A 63 -10.88 10.19 4.40
N LEU A 64 -12.00 9.64 3.94
CA LEU A 64 -12.02 8.50 3.00
C LEU A 64 -11.21 8.73 1.72
N ASP A 65 -11.08 9.98 1.28
CA ASP A 65 -10.37 10.38 0.06
C ASP A 65 -8.90 10.76 0.29
N GLU A 66 -8.45 10.82 1.56
CA GLU A 66 -7.07 11.16 1.92
C GLU A 66 -6.04 10.05 1.55
N PRO A 67 -6.30 8.75 1.77
CA PRO A 67 -5.32 7.70 1.55
C PRO A 67 -4.68 7.66 0.15
N PRO A 68 -5.42 7.84 -0.97
CA PRO A 68 -4.81 7.93 -2.31
C PRO A 68 -3.80 9.08 -2.46
N ALA A 69 -4.10 10.23 -1.87
CA ALA A 69 -3.24 11.41 -1.93
C ALA A 69 -1.97 11.18 -1.10
N GLN A 70 -2.11 10.61 0.09
CA GLN A 70 -0.98 10.27 0.96
C GLN A 70 -0.10 9.16 0.36
N LEU A 71 -0.70 8.15 -0.29
CA LEU A 71 0.05 7.15 -1.05
C LEU A 71 0.86 7.81 -2.17
N SER A 72 0.23 8.72 -2.94
CA SER A 72 0.90 9.43 -4.03
C SER A 72 2.10 10.25 -3.53
N LEU A 73 1.96 10.90 -2.36
CA LEU A 73 3.05 11.62 -1.70
C LEU A 73 4.16 10.66 -1.27
N ALA A 74 3.82 9.58 -0.56
CA ALA A 74 4.78 8.60 -0.05
C ALA A 74 5.61 7.95 -1.18
N LEU A 75 4.99 7.62 -2.31
CA LEU A 75 5.68 7.07 -3.48
C LEU A 75 6.68 8.08 -4.08
N ARG A 76 6.27 9.36 -4.18
CA ARG A 76 7.15 10.43 -4.68
C ARG A 76 8.34 10.65 -3.76
N GLU A 77 8.12 10.68 -2.45
CA GLU A 77 9.19 10.83 -1.46
C GLU A 77 10.17 9.66 -1.45
N ALA A 78 9.67 8.44 -1.74
CA ALA A 78 10.48 7.24 -1.85
C ALA A 78 11.18 7.06 -3.21
N GLY A 79 10.93 7.94 -4.19
CA GLY A 79 11.47 7.82 -5.56
C GLY A 79 10.92 6.62 -6.33
N VAL A 80 9.71 6.17 -5.99
CA VAL A 80 9.06 4.99 -6.60
C VAL A 80 8.15 5.41 -7.75
N GLU A 81 8.32 4.78 -8.91
CA GLU A 81 7.44 4.94 -10.06
C GLU A 81 6.05 4.34 -9.80
N GLN A 82 4.99 5.15 -9.97
CA GLN A 82 3.62 4.78 -9.58
C GLN A 82 2.99 3.64 -10.41
N HIS A 83 3.67 3.15 -11.45
CA HIS A 83 3.15 2.14 -12.38
C HIS A 83 2.77 0.78 -11.73
N ARG A 84 3.38 0.43 -10.59
CA ARG A 84 3.17 -0.84 -9.89
C ARG A 84 2.45 -0.69 -8.56
N PHE A 85 2.32 0.52 -8.04
CA PHE A 85 1.61 0.79 -6.78
C PHE A 85 0.81 2.08 -6.96
N TYR A 86 -0.48 1.92 -7.24
CA TYR A 86 -1.41 3.03 -7.43
C TYR A 86 -2.82 2.64 -6.98
N PRO A 87 -3.63 3.60 -6.48
CA PRO A 87 -4.99 3.32 -6.04
C PRO A 87 -5.86 2.92 -7.24
N LEU A 88 -6.56 1.80 -7.11
CA LEU A 88 -7.57 1.34 -8.05
C LEU A 88 -8.94 1.90 -7.64
N LYS A 89 -9.77 2.28 -8.62
CA LYS A 89 -11.16 2.62 -8.35
C LYS A 89 -11.93 1.38 -7.89
N ILE A 90 -12.96 1.57 -7.07
CA ILE A 90 -13.84 0.48 -6.66
C ILE A 90 -14.49 -0.15 -7.91
N GLY A 91 -14.25 -1.44 -8.11
CA GLY A 91 -14.72 -2.19 -9.28
C GLY A 91 -13.78 -2.17 -10.50
N GLU A 92 -12.65 -1.45 -10.43
CA GLU A 92 -11.59 -1.55 -11.44
C GLU A 92 -10.88 -2.91 -11.38
N HIS A 93 -10.36 -3.36 -12.50
CA HIS A 93 -9.60 -4.60 -12.61
C HIS A 93 -8.17 -4.31 -13.05
N LEU A 94 -7.28 -5.25 -12.70
CA LEU A 94 -5.88 -5.20 -13.02
C LEU A 94 -5.49 -6.51 -13.68
N GLU A 95 -5.02 -6.44 -14.92
CA GLU A 95 -4.45 -7.60 -15.59
C GLU A 95 -3.06 -7.90 -15.01
N VAL A 96 -2.84 -9.16 -14.65
CA VAL A 96 -1.54 -9.62 -14.15
C VAL A 96 -1.09 -10.78 -15.02
N SER A 97 0.05 -10.58 -15.67
CA SER A 97 0.80 -11.67 -16.29
C SER A 97 1.86 -12.16 -15.30
N PRO A 98 2.11 -13.47 -15.20
CA PRO A 98 3.22 -13.98 -14.41
C PRO A 98 4.53 -13.32 -14.85
N ASN A 99 5.41 -12.99 -13.90
CA ASN A 99 6.76 -12.57 -14.27
C ASN A 99 7.44 -13.73 -15.02
N SER A 100 7.96 -13.45 -16.23
CA SER A 100 8.77 -14.41 -17.01
C SER A 100 10.18 -14.57 -16.44
#